data_AF-A0A9E4QJJ2-F1
#
_entry.id   AF-A0A9E4QJJ2-F1
#
_cell.length_a   1.000
_cell.length_b   1.000
_cell.length_c   1.000
_cell.angle_alpha   90.00
_cell.angle_beta   90.00
_cell.angle_gamma   90.00
#
_symmetry.space_group_name_H-M   'P 1'
#
loop_
_entity.id
_entity.type
_entity.pdbx_description
1 polymer ?
#
loop_
_entity_poly.entity_id
_entity_poly.type
_entity_poly.pdbx_seq_one_letter_code
_entity_poly.pdbx_strand_id
1 'polypeptide(L)'
;GRFDAGKTLSVSRDGVTAEDQTYQIAESRLTGSKGNDILIVSFRGFRDRDQALRLAGLLLCVTQSQVPAAEDGEYFHYQLIGLKVRTVAGEELGELAEILETGSNDVYVVSGAAGEILVPALSHVVREIDIDAGLMVVDLPEGLR
;
A
#
# COMPACT_ATOMS: atom_id res chain seq x y z
N GLY A 1 16.60 -4.50 10.00
CA GLY A 1 15.32 -4.17 9.37
C GLY A 1 15.17 -2.67 9.09
N ARG A 2 14.04 -2.29 8.49
CA ARG A 2 13.72 -0.90 8.13
C ARG A 2 13.73 0.06 9.33
N PHE A 3 13.36 -0.45 10.49
CA PHE A 3 13.20 0.32 11.73
C PHE A 3 14.41 0.23 12.68
N ASP A 4 15.56 -0.24 12.22
CA ASP A 4 16.74 -0.36 13.08
C ASP A 4 17.29 0.99 13.54
N ALA A 5 17.94 1.00 14.70
CA ALA A 5 18.64 2.16 15.23
C ALA A 5 19.60 2.76 14.19
N GLY A 6 19.57 4.09 14.07
CA GLY A 6 20.40 4.85 13.13
C GLY A 6 19.79 5.04 11.74
N LYS A 7 18.72 4.32 11.37
CA LYS A 7 17.95 4.57 10.14
C LYS A 7 17.13 5.85 10.26
N THR A 8 16.77 6.41 9.11
CA THR A 8 16.01 7.67 9.01
C THR A 8 14.67 7.41 8.34
N LEU A 9 13.61 7.98 8.91
CA LEU A 9 12.27 7.98 8.34
C LEU A 9 11.83 9.42 8.10
N SER A 10 11.05 9.67 7.05
CA SER A 10 10.34 10.92 6.88
C SER A 10 8.94 10.81 7.48
N VAL A 11 8.35 11.95 7.82
CA VAL A 11 6.94 12.05 8.19
C VAL A 11 6.17 12.87 7.17
N SER A 12 4.87 12.62 7.05
CA SER A 12 3.96 13.46 6.26
C SER A 12 2.55 13.44 6.84
N ARG A 13 1.78 14.51 6.64
CA ARG A 13 0.36 14.54 7.01
C ARG A 13 -0.54 13.79 6.03
N ASP A 14 -0.17 13.76 4.76
CA ASP A 14 -0.98 13.23 3.66
C ASP A 14 -0.28 12.08 2.91
N GLY A 15 1.00 11.83 3.20
CA GLY A 15 1.80 10.78 2.58
C GLY A 15 2.27 11.14 1.16
N VAL A 16 1.91 12.32 0.66
CA VAL A 16 2.16 12.78 -0.70
C VAL A 16 3.10 13.98 -0.68
N THR A 17 2.82 14.93 0.20
CA THR A 17 3.67 16.09 0.42
C THR A 17 4.89 15.65 1.20
N ALA A 18 6.06 15.79 0.57
CA ALA A 18 7.33 15.65 1.27
C ALA A 18 7.42 16.79 2.29
N GLU A 19 7.07 16.51 3.55
CA GLU A 19 7.53 17.35 4.63
C GLU A 19 9.02 17.02 4.78
N ASP A 20 9.91 18.01 4.63
CA ASP A 20 11.37 17.87 4.76
C ASP A 20 11.82 17.50 6.20
N GLN A 21 10.91 16.94 7.00
CA GLN A 21 11.15 16.50 8.37
C GLN A 21 11.51 15.02 8.37
N THR A 22 12.80 14.78 8.61
CA THR A 22 13.34 13.44 8.79
C THR A 22 13.75 13.19 10.23
N TYR A 23 13.46 12.01 10.76
CA TYR A 23 13.83 11.60 12.10
C TYR A 23 14.70 10.35 12.09
N GLN A 24 15.79 10.39 12.85
CA GLN A 24 16.66 9.24 13.03
C GLN A 24 16.18 8.37 14.18
N ILE A 25 16.08 7.07 13.95
CA ILE A 25 15.67 6.09 14.96
C ILE A 25 16.77 5.96 16.02
N ALA A 26 16.40 6.11 17.28
CA ALA A 26 17.24 5.82 18.44
C ALA A 26 17.16 4.32 18.78
N GLU A 27 15.95 3.79 18.90
CA GLU A 27 15.67 2.39 19.20
C GLU A 27 14.29 1.99 18.65
N SER A 28 14.10 0.69 18.43
CA SER A 28 12.81 0.12 18.04
C SER A 28 12.60 -1.23 18.70
N ARG A 29 11.37 -1.55 19.05
CA ARG A 29 11.00 -2.89 19.54
C ARG A 29 9.60 -3.29 19.10
N LEU A 30 9.42 -4.56 18.78
CA LEU A 30 8.11 -5.17 18.61
C LEU A 30 7.57 -5.60 19.98
N THR A 31 6.29 -5.40 20.20
CA THR A 31 5.57 -5.82 21.40
C THR A 31 4.16 -6.21 21.00
N GLY A 32 3.50 -7.10 21.73
CA GLY A 32 2.14 -7.52 21.40
C GLY A 32 1.94 -9.01 21.58
N SER A 33 0.78 -9.49 21.15
CA SER A 33 0.43 -10.91 21.12
C SER A 33 0.05 -11.30 19.69
N LYS A 34 0.05 -12.61 19.39
CA LYS A 34 -0.21 -13.18 18.07
C LYS A 34 -1.43 -12.50 17.39
N GLY A 35 -1.19 -11.79 16.28
CA GLY A 35 -2.21 -11.06 15.51
C GLY A 35 -2.42 -9.58 15.90
N ASN A 36 -1.67 -9.05 16.87
CA ASN A 36 -1.69 -7.64 17.25
C ASN A 36 -0.27 -7.17 17.61
N ASP A 37 0.63 -7.29 16.65
CA ASP A 37 2.00 -6.84 16.79
C ASP A 37 2.05 -5.31 16.68
N ILE A 38 2.60 -4.68 17.71
CA ILE A 38 2.79 -3.23 17.82
C ILE A 38 4.27 -2.95 17.72
N LEU A 39 4.65 -2.14 16.74
CA LEU A 39 5.99 -1.60 16.63
C LEU A 39 6.09 -0.30 17.43
N ILE A 40 6.99 -0.26 18.40
CA ILE A 40 7.34 0.95 19.13
C ILE A 40 8.68 1.45 18.59
N VAL A 41 8.72 2.70 18.13
CA VAL A 41 9.91 3.37 17.61
C VAL A 41 10.17 4.63 18.44
N SER A 42 11.41 4.82 18.88
CA SER A 42 11.86 6.05 19.53
C SER A 42 12.81 6.79 18.60
N PHE A 43 12.59 8.09 18.44
CA PHE A 43 13.42 8.95 17.60
C PHE A 43 14.44 9.74 18.43
N ARG A 44 15.62 9.97 17.86
CA ARG A 44 16.64 10.82 18.48
C ARG A 44 16.08 12.23 18.67
N GLY A 45 16.27 12.77 19.88
CA GLY A 45 15.77 14.11 20.23
C GLY A 45 14.36 14.13 20.83
N PHE A 46 13.63 13.00 20.84
CA PHE A 46 12.32 12.86 21.46
C PHE A 46 12.46 12.08 22.76
N ARG A 47 12.44 12.79 23.91
CA ARG A 47 12.73 12.20 25.24
C ARG A 47 11.54 12.16 26.18
N ASP A 48 10.43 12.77 25.81
CA ASP A 48 9.23 12.82 26.62
C ASP A 48 7.96 12.62 25.78
N ARG A 49 6.86 12.40 26.49
CA ARG A 49 5.55 12.14 25.91
C ARG A 49 5.05 13.31 25.06
N ASP A 50 5.24 14.54 25.51
CA ASP A 50 4.70 15.72 24.84
C ASP A 50 5.40 15.95 23.49
N GLN A 51 6.69 15.62 23.42
CA GLN A 51 7.44 15.62 22.17
C GLN A 51 6.92 14.54 21.22
N ALA A 52 6.72 13.32 21.71
CA ALA A 52 6.22 12.21 20.88
C ALA A 52 4.79 12.47 20.37
N LEU A 53 3.93 13.07 21.19
CA LEU A 53 2.55 13.41 20.81
C LEU A 53 2.47 14.37 19.61
N ARG A 54 3.49 15.19 19.38
CA ARG A 54 3.53 16.07 18.19
C ARG A 54 3.65 15.30 16.87
N LEU A 55 4.09 14.05 16.92
CA LEU A 55 4.17 13.17 15.75
C LEU A 55 2.91 12.32 15.57
N ALA A 56 1.97 12.37 16.51
CA ALA A 56 0.75 11.59 16.42
C ALA A 56 -0.12 12.05 15.24
N GLY A 57 -0.63 11.09 14.47
CA GLY A 57 -1.43 11.35 13.27
C GLY A 57 -0.61 11.66 12.01
N LEU A 58 0.72 11.71 12.11
CA LEU A 58 1.59 11.76 10.93
C LEU A 58 1.84 10.34 10.41
N LEU A 59 1.95 10.23 9.09
CA LEU A 59 2.33 9.02 8.37
C LEU A 59 3.85 8.90 8.35
N LEU A 60 4.36 7.67 8.53
CA LEU A 60 5.77 7.37 8.32
C LEU A 60 6.00 7.02 6.86
N CYS A 61 6.88 7.78 6.21
CA CYS A 61 7.15 7.67 4.79
C CYS A 61 8.59 7.22 4.54
N VAL A 62 8.79 6.58 3.38
CA VAL A 62 10.11 6.29 2.81
C VAL A 62 10.11 6.75 1.37
N THR A 63 11.31 7.06 0.85
CA THR A 63 11.45 7.36 -0.57
C THR A 63 11.18 6.10 -1.40
N GLN A 64 10.74 6.28 -2.65
CA GLN A 64 10.52 5.16 -3.57
C GLN A 64 11.78 4.29 -3.73
N SER A 65 12.97 4.88 -3.74
CA SER A 65 14.25 4.16 -3.79
C SER A 65 14.55 3.27 -2.57
N GLN A 66 13.81 3.42 -1.48
CA GLN A 66 13.96 2.63 -0.26
C GLN A 66 12.87 1.54 -0.12
N VAL A 67 11.93 1.49 -1.06
CA VAL A 67 10.97 0.39 -1.16
C VAL A 67 11.72 -0.85 -1.65
N PRO A 68 11.59 -2.02 -1.00
CA PRO A 68 12.24 -3.23 -1.48
C PRO A 68 11.64 -3.59 -2.83
N ALA A 69 12.42 -4.24 -3.69
CA ALA A 69 11.83 -4.86 -4.88
C ALA A 69 10.78 -5.89 -4.41
N ALA A 70 9.59 -5.81 -4.98
CA ALA A 70 8.58 -6.85 -4.81
C ALA A 70 9.09 -8.13 -5.50
N GLU A 71 8.68 -9.31 -5.00
CA GLU A 71 8.96 -10.55 -5.70
C GLU A 71 8.15 -10.63 -7.01
N ASP A 72 8.54 -11.53 -7.93
CA ASP A 72 7.82 -11.68 -9.20
C ASP A 72 6.35 -12.03 -8.95
N GLY A 73 5.44 -11.16 -9.41
CA GLY A 73 4.00 -11.31 -9.21
C GLY A 73 3.46 -10.64 -7.93
N GLU A 74 4.31 -10.03 -7.11
CA GLU A 74 3.90 -9.17 -6.01
C GLU A 74 3.91 -7.70 -6.41
N TYR A 75 2.96 -6.93 -5.90
CA TYR A 75 2.82 -5.50 -6.18
C TYR A 75 2.43 -4.77 -4.91
N PHE A 76 2.95 -3.57 -4.73
CA PHE A 76 2.46 -2.70 -3.67
C PHE A 76 1.12 -2.07 -4.09
N HIS A 77 0.19 -1.93 -3.16
CA HIS A 77 -1.14 -1.35 -3.44
C HIS A 77 -1.07 0.00 -4.14
N TYR A 78 -0.13 0.88 -3.75
CA TYR A 78 0.04 2.20 -4.36
C TYR A 78 0.46 2.13 -5.85
N GLN A 79 1.01 1.02 -6.31
CA GLN A 79 1.33 0.79 -7.72
C GLN A 79 0.12 0.35 -8.52
N LEU A 80 -0.87 -0.26 -7.86
CA LEU A 80 -2.06 -0.83 -8.48
C LEU A 80 -3.24 0.15 -8.52
N ILE A 81 -3.41 0.96 -7.47
CA ILE A 81 -4.49 1.96 -7.45
C ILE A 81 -4.34 2.93 -8.62
N GLY A 82 -5.43 3.13 -9.36
CA GLY A 82 -5.50 3.96 -10.56
C GLY A 82 -5.17 3.24 -11.87
N LEU A 83 -4.80 1.96 -11.85
CA LEU A 83 -4.65 1.19 -13.08
C LEU A 83 -5.98 1.07 -13.81
N LYS A 84 -5.96 1.22 -15.14
CA LYS A 84 -7.11 0.91 -15.99
C LYS A 84 -7.32 -0.58 -16.03
N VAL A 85 -8.55 -1.03 -15.84
CA VAL A 85 -8.89 -2.45 -15.82
C VAL A 85 -9.72 -2.78 -17.05
N ARG A 86 -9.31 -3.82 -17.78
CA ARG A 86 -10.05 -4.34 -18.94
C ARG A 86 -10.13 -5.85 -18.92
N THR A 87 -11.10 -6.40 -19.65
CA THR A 87 -11.21 -7.84 -19.83
C THR A 87 -10.20 -8.37 -20.86
N VAL A 88 -9.97 -9.68 -20.87
CA VAL A 88 -9.20 -10.38 -21.93
C VAL A 88 -9.79 -10.17 -23.34
N ALA A 89 -11.07 -9.81 -23.45
CA ALA A 89 -11.72 -9.46 -24.71
C ALA A 89 -11.49 -7.99 -25.13
N GLY A 90 -10.81 -7.20 -24.30
CA GLY A 90 -10.51 -5.79 -24.55
C GLY A 90 -11.57 -4.79 -24.09
N GLU A 91 -12.62 -5.26 -23.40
CA GLU A 91 -13.67 -4.40 -22.83
C GLU A 91 -13.13 -3.63 -21.62
N GLU A 92 -13.24 -2.31 -21.61
CA GLU A 92 -12.86 -1.47 -20.47
C GLU A 92 -13.90 -1.59 -19.35
N LEU A 93 -13.44 -1.94 -18.15
CA LEU A 93 -14.29 -2.05 -16.96
C LEU A 93 -14.26 -0.76 -16.13
N GLY A 94 -13.12 -0.07 -16.09
CA GLY A 94 -12.95 1.14 -15.29
C GLY A 94 -11.53 1.28 -14.76
N GLU A 95 -11.40 1.89 -13.58
CA GLU A 95 -10.12 2.09 -12.89
C GLU A 95 -10.13 1.43 -11.50
N LEU A 96 -9.01 0.85 -11.09
CA LEU A 96 -8.88 0.26 -9.77
C LEU A 96 -8.89 1.35 -8.69
N ALA A 97 -9.97 1.45 -7.93
CA ALA A 97 -10.20 2.50 -6.95
C ALA A 97 -9.76 2.12 -5.53
N GLU A 98 -9.93 0.85 -5.15
CA GLU A 98 -9.66 0.37 -3.80
C GLU A 98 -9.24 -1.11 -3.80
N ILE A 99 -8.49 -1.53 -2.78
CA ILE A 99 -8.12 -2.91 -2.53
C ILE A 99 -8.63 -3.29 -1.14
N LEU A 100 -9.55 -4.25 -1.07
CA LEU A 100 -10.13 -4.77 0.16
C LEU A 100 -9.38 -6.02 0.61
N GLU A 101 -8.76 -5.96 1.79
CA GLU A 101 -8.10 -7.11 2.40
C GLU A 101 -9.15 -8.01 3.08
N THR A 102 -9.47 -9.16 2.46
CA THR A 102 -10.52 -10.07 2.99
C THR A 102 -9.98 -11.20 3.87
N GLY A 103 -8.69 -11.15 4.22
CA GLY A 103 -7.99 -12.12 5.09
C GLY A 103 -7.61 -13.44 4.41
N SER A 104 -8.16 -13.76 3.23
CA SER A 104 -7.72 -14.88 2.38
C SER A 104 -7.08 -14.39 1.08
N ASN A 105 -7.81 -13.62 0.29
CA ASN A 105 -7.31 -12.96 -0.92
C ASN A 105 -7.83 -11.54 -0.96
N ASP A 106 -7.10 -10.64 -1.58
CA ASP A 106 -7.58 -9.28 -1.76
C ASP A 106 -8.70 -9.23 -2.80
N VAL A 107 -9.55 -8.21 -2.68
CA VAL A 107 -10.60 -7.90 -3.64
C VAL A 107 -10.38 -6.50 -4.17
N TYR A 108 -10.20 -6.40 -5.48
CA TYR A 108 -10.03 -5.15 -6.20
C TYR A 108 -11.40 -4.54 -6.49
N VAL A 109 -11.60 -3.29 -6.09
CA VAL A 109 -12.80 -2.52 -6.38
C VAL A 109 -12.52 -1.67 -7.61
N VAL A 110 -13.12 -2.04 -8.73
CA VAL A 110 -12.98 -1.33 -10.00
C VAL A 110 -14.16 -0.39 -10.15
N SER A 111 -13.90 0.91 -10.25
CA SER A 111 -14.93 1.91 -10.48
C SER A 111 -15.09 2.15 -11.99
N GLY A 112 -16.25 1.75 -12.50
CA GLY A 112 -16.62 1.84 -13.91
C GLY A 112 -17.83 2.71 -14.17
N ALA A 113 -18.17 2.90 -15.44
CA ALA A 113 -19.34 3.68 -15.84
C ALA A 113 -20.68 3.05 -15.37
N ALA A 114 -20.71 1.73 -15.18
CA ALA A 114 -21.88 0.99 -14.72
C ALA A 114 -21.97 0.85 -13.19
N GLY A 115 -20.95 1.31 -12.46
CA GLY A 115 -20.84 1.16 -11.01
C GLY A 115 -19.54 0.47 -10.59
N GLU A 116 -19.52 -0.07 -9.38
CA GLU A 116 -18.37 -0.78 -8.82
C GLU A 116 -18.42 -2.28 -9.17
N ILE A 117 -17.28 -2.81 -9.59
CA ILE A 117 -17.08 -4.23 -9.88
C ILE A 117 -16.05 -4.78 -8.91
N LEU A 118 -16.39 -5.88 -8.24
CA LEU A 118 -15.49 -6.58 -7.32
C LEU A 118 -14.74 -7.68 -8.06
N VAL A 119 -13.42 -7.51 -8.16
CA VAL A 119 -12.53 -8.44 -8.86
C VAL A 119 -11.65 -9.16 -7.83
N PRO A 120 -11.81 -10.47 -7.63
CA PRO A 120 -10.91 -11.23 -6.77
C PRO A 120 -9.47 -11.17 -7.30
N ALA A 121 -8.50 -10.85 -6.43
CA ALA A 121 -7.08 -10.82 -6.77
C ALA A 121 -6.47 -12.24 -6.87
N LEU A 122 -7.05 -13.08 -7.73
CA LEU A 122 -6.64 -14.46 -7.96
C LEU A 122 -5.85 -14.53 -9.26
N SER A 123 -4.79 -15.33 -9.30
CA SER A 123 -3.91 -15.47 -10.48
C SER A 123 -4.59 -15.96 -11.76
N HIS A 124 -5.75 -16.61 -11.65
CA HIS A 124 -6.56 -17.01 -12.81
C HIS A 124 -7.57 -15.95 -13.24
N VAL A 125 -7.89 -14.99 -12.36
CA VAL A 125 -8.77 -13.85 -12.65
C VAL A 125 -7.93 -12.68 -13.17
N VAL A 126 -6.86 -12.32 -12.47
CA VAL A 126 -5.94 -11.25 -12.89
C VAL A 126 -4.86 -11.89 -13.76
N ARG A 127 -4.95 -11.65 -15.06
CA ARG A 127 -4.09 -12.29 -16.07
C ARG A 127 -2.78 -11.54 -16.29
N GLU A 128 -2.83 -10.23 -16.18
CA GLU A 128 -1.70 -9.36 -16.49
C GLU A 128 -1.81 -8.06 -15.69
N ILE A 129 -0.68 -7.58 -15.19
CA ILE A 129 -0.53 -6.26 -14.57
C ILE A 129 0.68 -5.63 -15.23
N ASP A 130 0.47 -4.52 -15.92
CA ASP A 130 1.50 -3.70 -16.53
C ASP A 130 1.49 -2.32 -15.86
N ILE A 131 2.43 -2.12 -14.95
CA ILE A 131 2.57 -0.87 -14.17
C ILE A 131 3.02 0.27 -15.07
N ASP A 132 3.86 0.01 -16.07
CA ASP A 132 4.40 1.03 -16.96
C ASP A 132 3.33 1.53 -17.93
N ALA A 133 2.46 0.63 -18.43
CA ALA A 133 1.32 0.98 -19.26
C ALA A 133 0.11 1.48 -18.46
N GLY A 134 0.11 1.32 -17.13
CA GLY A 134 -1.01 1.69 -16.27
C GLY A 134 -2.25 0.79 -16.48
N LEU A 135 -2.04 -0.51 -16.74
CA LEU A 135 -3.08 -1.43 -17.21
C LEU A 135 -3.13 -2.74 -16.40
N MET A 136 -4.34 -3.21 -16.13
CA MET A 136 -4.62 -4.54 -15.59
C MET A 136 -5.60 -5.28 -16.51
N VAL A 137 -5.29 -6.54 -16.84
CA VAL A 137 -6.15 -7.41 -17.65
C VAL A 137 -6.75 -8.51 -16.77
N VAL A 138 -8.09 -8.63 -16.83
CA VAL A 138 -8.85 -9.58 -16.02
C VAL A 138 -9.69 -10.54 -16.87
N ASP A 139 -9.94 -11.72 -16.34
CA ASP A 139 -10.76 -12.77 -16.92
C ASP A 139 -11.89 -13.11 -15.95
N LEU A 140 -12.98 -12.33 -16.05
CA LEU A 140 -14.17 -12.48 -15.23
C LEU A 140 -15.24 -13.31 -15.96
N PRO A 141 -15.93 -14.25 -15.27
CA PRO A 141 -17.09 -14.92 -15.84
C PRO A 141 -18.19 -13.90 -16.19
N GLU A 142 -19.02 -14.21 -17.19
CA GLU A 142 -20.08 -13.32 -17.72
C GLU A 142 -21.16 -12.88 -16.69
N GLY A 143 -21.15 -13.40 -15.45
CA GLY A 143 -22.14 -13.08 -14.41
C GLY A 143 -21.65 -12.21 -13.25
N LEU A 144 -20.41 -11.71 -13.30
CA LEU A 144 -19.78 -10.89 -12.24
C LEU A 144 -19.44 -9.46 -12.68
N ARG A 145 -19.89 -9.07 -13.88
CA ARG A 145 -19.65 -7.78 -14.53
C ARG A 145 -20.85 -6.87 -14.39
#